data_AF-E3LKC4-F1
#
_entry.id   AF-E3LKC4-F1
#
_cell.length_a   1.000
_cell.length_b   1.000
_cell.length_c   1.000
_cell.angle_alpha   90.00
_cell.angle_beta   90.00
_cell.angle_gamma   90.00
#
_symmetry.space_group_name_H-M   'P 1'
#
loop_
_entity.id
_entity.type
_entity.pdbx_description
1 polymer ?
#
loop_
_entity_poly.entity_id
_entity_poly.type
_entity_poly.pdbx_seq_one_letter_code
_entity_poly.pdbx_strand_id
1 'polypeptide(L)'
;MIPFQPTSDMYCLRLLLLSLFLFLTSATADDLDESVLNDVHRILQKRSILDNVALDDPRAQCRNGGIYAGGICHCIKGQTGDHCEHFECVKGLSVGFRFDPESLLFNEPCICESGWKGEMCDYQPAEKCGNKGEWKKDRCECVGSYFGSECQYTSRCIEGFLRNGRCICNDGFEGDYCDKIICVYGSPDFKNWTLACNCPDKFAGRRCEQCKKHGPLIEPFPHCELDPSKKKHIEKAAEHRAKVKKGVREFKL
;
A
#
# COMPACT_ATOMS: atom_id res chain seq x y z
N MET A 1 -86.77 14.74 21.06
CA MET A 1 -85.91 15.64 20.25
C MET A 1 -85.82 16.96 21.00
N ILE A 2 -84.61 17.37 21.35
CA ILE A 2 -84.18 18.41 22.34
C ILE A 2 -83.71 19.66 21.57
N PRO A 3 -83.40 20.85 22.16
CA PRO A 3 -83.96 21.73 23.23
C PRO A 3 -84.36 23.12 22.64
N PHE A 4 -84.90 24.17 23.29
CA PHE A 4 -84.84 24.88 24.60
C PHE A 4 -83.63 25.82 24.87
N GLN A 5 -83.96 27.11 25.13
CA GLN A 5 -83.07 28.25 25.42
C GLN A 5 -83.81 29.29 26.34
N PRO A 6 -83.19 30.40 26.85
CA PRO A 6 -83.00 30.67 28.30
C PRO A 6 -83.40 32.11 28.78
N THR A 7 -83.15 32.45 30.07
CA THR A 7 -82.86 33.82 30.63
C THR A 7 -82.21 33.64 32.03
N SER A 8 -81.07 34.23 32.44
CA SER A 8 -80.60 35.64 32.63
C SER A 8 -80.91 36.21 34.04
N ASP A 9 -79.97 36.08 35.01
CA ASP A 9 -79.69 37.06 36.09
C ASP A 9 -78.78 36.46 37.21
N MET A 10 -77.45 36.47 37.03
CA MET A 10 -76.50 36.03 38.08
C MET A 10 -75.16 36.79 38.02
N TYR A 11 -75.20 38.11 37.80
CA TYR A 11 -74.03 38.92 37.43
C TYR A 11 -73.47 39.87 38.51
N CYS A 12 -73.90 39.84 39.78
CA CYS A 12 -73.34 40.74 40.80
C CYS A 12 -72.58 40.07 41.96
N LEU A 13 -72.76 38.76 42.20
CA LEU A 13 -72.04 38.05 43.28
C LEU A 13 -70.72 37.39 42.82
N ARG A 14 -70.43 37.40 41.51
CA ARG A 14 -69.24 36.79 40.92
C ARG A 14 -67.96 37.62 41.03
N LEU A 15 -68.02 38.92 41.36
CA LEU A 15 -66.83 39.78 41.34
C LEU A 15 -66.02 39.82 42.65
N LEU A 16 -66.54 39.34 43.79
CA LEU A 16 -65.80 39.33 45.07
C LEU A 16 -65.18 37.97 45.43
N LEU A 17 -65.52 36.89 44.71
CA LEU A 17 -64.88 35.57 44.87
C LEU A 17 -63.69 35.34 43.91
N LEU A 18 -63.51 36.21 42.91
CA LEU A 18 -62.40 36.16 41.96
C LEU A 18 -61.07 36.74 42.51
N SER A 19 -61.08 37.51 43.59
CA SER A 19 -59.87 38.14 44.16
C SER A 19 -59.18 37.34 45.27
N LEU A 20 -59.84 36.35 45.89
CA LEU A 20 -59.22 35.49 46.91
C LEU A 20 -58.79 34.10 46.39
N PHE A 21 -59.37 33.63 45.27
CA PHE A 21 -58.96 32.38 44.63
C PHE A 21 -57.68 32.51 43.77
N LEU A 22 -57.27 33.73 43.43
CA LEU A 22 -56.02 33.98 42.71
C LEU A 22 -54.75 33.89 43.58
N PHE A 23 -54.87 33.65 44.89
CA PHE A 23 -53.70 33.61 45.79
C PHE A 23 -53.34 32.25 46.39
N LEU A 24 -54.09 31.16 46.16
CA LEU A 24 -53.82 29.90 46.89
C LEU A 24 -53.92 28.56 46.13
N THR A 25 -54.14 28.51 44.81
CA THR A 25 -54.01 27.22 44.07
C THR A 25 -53.44 27.38 42.66
N SER A 26 -52.12 27.36 42.55
CA SER A 26 -51.43 26.58 41.50
C SER A 26 -49.99 26.37 41.96
N ALA A 27 -49.81 25.35 42.79
CA ALA A 27 -48.57 24.59 42.75
C ALA A 27 -48.40 24.07 41.32
N THR A 28 -47.29 24.41 40.66
CA THR A 28 -46.31 23.45 40.15
C THR A 28 -45.06 24.23 39.76
N ALA A 29 -43.92 23.77 40.26
CA ALA A 29 -42.61 24.14 39.76
C ALA A 29 -42.42 23.42 38.43
N ASP A 30 -42.94 23.98 37.34
CA ASP A 30 -42.73 23.46 36.00
C ASP A 30 -42.66 24.64 35.04
N ASP A 31 -41.44 25.18 34.88
CA ASP A 31 -41.02 25.86 33.66
C ASP A 31 -39.48 25.86 33.62
N LEU A 32 -38.89 24.68 33.84
CA LEU A 32 -37.62 24.37 33.18
C LEU A 32 -37.98 24.09 31.73
N ASP A 33 -38.01 25.19 30.98
CA ASP A 33 -38.28 25.30 29.56
C ASP A 33 -37.91 23.99 28.83
N GLU A 34 -38.92 23.32 28.28
CA GLU A 34 -38.76 22.07 27.54
C GLU A 34 -37.82 22.27 26.33
N SER A 35 -37.66 23.51 25.86
CA SER A 35 -36.62 23.93 24.92
C SER A 35 -35.22 23.78 25.53
N VAL A 36 -35.01 24.22 26.76
CA VAL A 36 -33.72 24.15 27.47
C VAL A 36 -33.38 22.70 27.82
N LEU A 37 -34.34 21.88 28.25
CA LEU A 37 -34.08 20.47 28.51
C LEU A 37 -33.77 19.71 27.22
N ASN A 38 -34.48 20.00 26.11
CA ASN A 38 -34.18 19.43 24.80
C ASN A 38 -32.85 19.94 24.23
N ASP A 39 -32.49 21.20 24.45
CA ASP A 39 -31.21 21.76 24.03
C ASP A 39 -30.07 21.18 24.87
N VAL A 40 -30.24 21.02 26.19
CA VAL A 40 -29.27 20.33 27.04
C VAL A 40 -29.17 18.86 26.65
N HIS A 41 -30.28 18.17 26.37
CA HIS A 41 -30.26 16.78 25.91
C HIS A 41 -29.61 16.66 24.53
N ARG A 42 -29.82 17.61 23.62
CA ARG A 42 -29.21 17.70 22.30
C ARG A 42 -27.72 18.07 22.37
N ILE A 43 -27.30 18.90 23.34
CA ILE A 43 -25.91 19.26 23.62
C ILE A 43 -25.17 18.09 24.28
N LEU A 44 -25.81 17.39 25.22
CA LEU A 44 -25.28 16.18 25.86
C LEU A 44 -25.22 14.99 24.89
N GLN A 45 -26.22 14.83 24.00
CA GLN A 45 -26.19 13.85 22.91
C GLN A 45 -25.19 14.24 21.82
N LYS A 46 -25.02 15.53 21.47
CA LYS A 46 -23.97 15.95 20.53
C LYS A 46 -22.57 15.73 21.10
N ARG A 47 -22.35 15.96 22.40
CA ARG A 47 -21.10 15.59 23.09
C ARG A 47 -20.94 14.07 23.07
N SER A 48 -21.92 13.30 23.52
CA SER A 48 -21.88 11.84 23.50
C SER A 48 -21.70 11.20 22.11
N ILE A 49 -22.20 11.80 21.02
CA ILE A 49 -22.14 11.18 19.68
C ILE A 49 -20.90 11.65 18.89
N LEU A 50 -20.42 12.89 19.09
CA LEU A 50 -19.15 13.33 18.50
C LEU A 50 -17.92 12.92 19.32
N ASP A 51 -18.04 12.74 20.64
CA ASP A 51 -16.92 12.35 21.51
C ASP A 51 -16.59 10.83 21.41
N ASN A 52 -17.44 10.03 20.75
CA ASN A 52 -17.25 8.58 20.60
C ASN A 52 -16.70 8.14 19.23
N VAL A 53 -16.39 9.07 18.32
CA VAL A 53 -15.71 8.76 17.05
C VAL A 53 -14.65 9.80 16.74
N ALA A 54 -13.84 10.13 17.75
CA ALA A 54 -12.52 10.66 17.44
C ALA A 54 -11.65 9.47 17.01
N LEU A 55 -11.21 9.46 15.75
CA LEU A 55 -10.10 8.62 15.31
C LEU A 55 -8.87 9.09 16.09
N ASP A 56 -8.60 8.42 17.21
CA ASP A 56 -7.38 8.53 18.01
C ASP A 56 -7.11 9.91 18.68
N ASP A 57 -8.11 10.56 19.32
CA ASP A 57 -7.84 11.72 20.21
C ASP A 57 -7.11 11.23 21.47
N PRO A 58 -5.90 11.73 21.79
CA PRO A 58 -5.16 11.35 23.00
C PRO A 58 -5.89 11.63 24.32
N ARG A 59 -6.92 12.48 24.30
CA ARG A 59 -7.75 12.88 25.45
C ARG A 59 -9.04 12.08 25.57
N ALA A 60 -9.35 11.23 24.59
CA ALA A 60 -10.52 10.36 24.63
C ALA A 60 -10.34 9.26 25.68
N GLN A 61 -11.44 8.92 26.36
CA GLN A 61 -11.41 7.89 27.40
C GLN A 61 -11.26 6.48 26.83
N CYS A 62 -11.69 6.28 25.58
CA CYS A 62 -11.44 5.10 24.77
C CYS A 62 -10.75 5.53 23.49
N ARG A 63 -9.71 4.82 23.09
CA ARG A 63 -8.95 5.05 21.86
C ARG A 63 -9.54 4.28 20.69
N ASN A 64 -9.01 4.57 19.50
CA ASN A 64 -9.31 3.81 18.29
C ASN A 64 -10.81 3.64 17.98
N GLY A 65 -11.63 4.66 18.29
CA GLY A 65 -13.08 4.61 18.06
C GLY A 65 -13.85 3.66 18.99
N GLY A 66 -13.28 3.30 20.14
CA GLY A 66 -13.98 2.57 21.20
C GLY A 66 -15.11 3.40 21.83
N ILE A 67 -16.16 2.72 22.31
CA ILE A 67 -17.35 3.37 22.90
C ILE A 67 -17.24 3.33 24.42
N TYR A 68 -17.27 4.49 25.08
CA TYR A 68 -17.28 4.55 26.54
C TYR A 68 -18.70 4.40 27.10
N ALA A 69 -18.96 3.32 27.82
CA ALA A 69 -20.26 3.10 28.48
C ALA A 69 -20.11 2.36 29.81
N GLY A 70 -20.86 2.77 30.83
CA GLY A 70 -20.89 2.08 32.11
C GLY A 70 -19.55 2.04 32.86
N GLY A 71 -18.65 2.99 32.60
CA GLY A 71 -17.32 3.03 33.21
C GLY A 71 -16.25 2.21 32.49
N ILE A 72 -16.59 1.53 31.40
CA ILE A 72 -15.71 0.61 30.66
C ILE A 72 -15.68 1.00 29.18
N CYS A 73 -14.56 0.75 28.50
CA CYS A 73 -14.47 0.89 27.06
C CYS A 73 -14.91 -0.37 26.33
N HIS A 74 -15.86 -0.22 25.42
CA HIS A 74 -16.28 -1.27 24.50
C HIS A 74 -15.52 -1.10 23.18
N CYS A 75 -14.52 -1.95 22.99
CA CYS A 75 -13.65 -1.89 21.83
C CYS A 75 -14.33 -2.39 20.56
N ILE A 76 -14.08 -1.70 19.45
CA ILE A 76 -14.46 -2.18 18.13
C ILE A 76 -13.61 -3.40 17.75
N LYS A 77 -14.09 -4.20 16.80
CA LYS A 77 -13.41 -5.42 16.36
C LYS A 77 -11.97 -5.12 15.93
N GLY A 78 -11.02 -5.89 16.45
CA GLY A 78 -9.59 -5.74 16.18
C GLY A 78 -8.84 -4.83 17.18
N GLN A 79 -9.55 -4.20 18.12
CA GLN A 79 -9.00 -3.42 19.22
C GLN A 79 -9.19 -4.14 20.56
N THR A 80 -8.28 -3.91 21.49
CA THR A 80 -8.25 -4.53 22.82
C THR A 80 -7.57 -3.63 23.85
N GLY A 81 -7.54 -4.05 25.12
CA GLY A 81 -7.09 -3.24 26.24
C GLY A 81 -8.24 -2.50 26.95
N ASP A 82 -7.96 -2.01 28.16
CA ASP A 82 -8.97 -1.39 29.02
C ASP A 82 -9.50 -0.07 28.46
N HIS A 83 -8.72 0.56 27.57
CA HIS A 83 -9.03 1.79 26.86
C HIS A 83 -9.02 1.61 25.34
N CYS A 84 -9.06 0.37 24.82
CA CYS A 84 -8.97 0.09 23.38
C CYS A 84 -7.68 0.61 22.71
N GLU A 85 -6.60 0.65 23.49
CA GLU A 85 -5.30 1.20 23.13
C GLU A 85 -4.35 0.17 22.51
N HIS A 86 -4.75 -1.10 22.43
CA HIS A 86 -4.00 -2.20 21.85
C HIS A 86 -4.75 -2.83 20.67
N PHE A 87 -4.04 -3.54 19.81
CA PHE A 87 -4.59 -4.23 18.65
C PHE A 87 -4.59 -5.75 18.87
N GLU A 88 -5.61 -6.43 18.34
CA GLU A 88 -5.74 -7.90 18.41
C GLU A 88 -4.87 -8.56 17.34
N CYS A 89 -3.56 -8.53 17.53
CA CYS A 89 -2.61 -9.18 16.62
C CYS A 89 -2.66 -10.70 16.78
N VAL A 90 -3.01 -11.43 15.71
CA VAL A 90 -3.17 -12.89 15.75
C VAL A 90 -1.83 -13.60 15.96
N LYS A 91 -0.80 -13.15 15.23
CA LYS A 91 0.58 -13.67 15.25
C LYS A 91 1.59 -12.56 15.19
N GLY A 92 1.57 -11.72 16.22
CA GLY A 92 2.44 -10.56 16.31
C GLY A 92 2.28 -9.82 17.63
N LEU A 93 3.02 -8.73 17.74
CA LEU A 93 2.99 -7.83 18.89
C LEU A 93 2.20 -6.58 18.55
N SER A 94 1.27 -6.18 19.41
CA SER A 94 0.57 -4.91 19.30
C SER A 94 1.52 -3.74 19.52
N VAL A 95 1.55 -2.79 18.59
CA VAL A 95 2.25 -1.50 18.75
C VAL A 95 1.51 -0.59 19.74
N GLY A 96 0.19 -0.72 19.79
CA GLY A 96 -0.69 -0.03 20.74
C GLY A 96 -0.57 1.48 20.67
N PHE A 97 -0.46 2.15 21.81
CA PHE A 97 -0.41 3.62 21.93
C PHE A 97 0.74 4.32 21.18
N ARG A 98 1.74 3.57 20.69
CA ARG A 98 2.84 4.12 19.87
C ARG A 98 2.54 4.12 18.37
N PHE A 99 1.39 3.58 17.98
CA PHE A 99 0.97 3.54 16.59
C PHE A 99 0.82 4.97 16.08
N ASP A 100 1.52 5.27 15.02
CA ASP A 100 1.51 6.57 14.36
C ASP A 100 1.72 6.32 12.86
N PRO A 101 0.72 6.56 12.00
CA PRO A 101 0.81 6.30 10.57
C PRO A 101 1.92 7.11 9.88
N GLU A 102 2.39 8.21 10.47
CA GLU A 102 3.50 9.03 9.96
C GLU A 102 4.87 8.60 10.51
N SER A 103 4.91 7.70 11.49
CA SER A 103 6.15 7.21 12.10
C SER A 103 6.88 6.22 11.19
N LEU A 104 8.20 6.38 11.05
CA LEU A 104 9.02 5.43 10.27
C LEU A 104 9.12 4.04 10.89
N LEU A 105 8.85 3.89 12.20
CA LEU A 105 9.03 2.62 12.93
C LEU A 105 7.71 2.01 13.43
N PHE A 106 6.67 2.83 13.60
CA PHE A 106 5.42 2.43 14.26
C PHE A 106 4.19 2.78 13.43
N ASN A 107 4.33 2.76 12.09
CA ASN A 107 3.25 3.01 11.13
C ASN A 107 2.32 1.82 10.89
N GLU A 108 2.56 0.67 11.51
CA GLU A 108 1.69 -0.49 11.45
C GLU A 108 1.16 -0.82 12.86
N PRO A 109 -0.11 -1.24 13.00
CA PRO A 109 -0.72 -1.51 14.31
C PRO A 109 -0.14 -2.76 15.00
N CYS A 110 0.39 -3.70 14.21
CA CYS A 110 1.02 -4.92 14.68
C CYS A 110 2.41 -5.11 14.08
N ILE A 111 3.35 -5.59 14.89
CA ILE A 111 4.65 -6.11 14.44
C ILE A 111 4.51 -7.62 14.30
N CYS A 112 4.44 -8.13 13.07
CA CYS A 112 4.19 -9.54 12.82
C CYS A 112 5.39 -10.46 13.08
N GLU A 113 5.11 -11.67 13.54
CA GLU A 113 6.06 -12.78 13.59
C GLU A 113 6.52 -13.17 12.17
N SER A 114 7.67 -13.84 12.07
CA SER A 114 8.20 -14.29 10.78
C SER A 114 7.18 -15.15 10.01
N GLY A 115 6.94 -14.79 8.75
CA GLY A 115 5.99 -15.48 7.87
C GLY A 115 4.53 -15.03 7.98
N TRP A 116 4.17 -14.20 8.96
CA TRP A 116 2.84 -13.58 9.07
C TRP A 116 2.87 -12.14 8.57
N LYS A 117 1.78 -11.71 7.93
CA LYS A 117 1.54 -10.36 7.41
C LYS A 117 0.06 -9.99 7.56
N GLY A 118 -0.27 -8.79 7.11
CA GLY A 118 -1.57 -8.17 7.34
C GLY A 118 -1.50 -7.23 8.52
N GLU A 119 -2.40 -6.24 8.55
CA GLU A 119 -2.45 -5.25 9.63
C GLU A 119 -2.63 -5.93 11.00
N MET A 120 -3.34 -7.06 11.06
CA MET A 120 -3.54 -7.85 12.29
C MET A 120 -2.71 -9.13 12.35
N CYS A 121 -1.73 -9.30 11.46
CA CYS A 121 -0.93 -10.52 11.33
C CYS A 121 -1.79 -11.79 11.19
N ASP A 122 -2.90 -11.68 10.46
CA ASP A 122 -3.96 -12.68 10.38
C ASP A 122 -3.82 -13.60 9.16
N TYR A 123 -2.91 -13.30 8.25
CA TYR A 123 -2.59 -14.18 7.14
C TYR A 123 -1.09 -14.37 6.98
N GLN A 124 -0.72 -15.51 6.42
CA GLN A 124 0.63 -15.75 5.91
C GLN A 124 0.59 -15.59 4.40
N PRO A 125 1.22 -14.55 3.80
CA PRO A 125 1.28 -14.44 2.36
C PRO A 125 2.14 -15.56 1.80
N ALA A 126 1.46 -16.53 1.20
CA ALA A 126 1.92 -17.51 0.22
C ALA A 126 3.43 -17.78 0.10
N GLU A 127 4.00 -18.53 1.05
CA GLU A 127 4.98 -19.56 0.67
C GLU A 127 4.28 -20.83 0.16
N LYS A 128 2.98 -21.04 0.47
CA LYS A 128 2.26 -22.28 0.11
C LYS A 128 2.21 -22.60 -1.39
N CYS A 129 2.19 -21.60 -2.27
CA CYS A 129 2.14 -21.79 -3.74
C CYS A 129 3.34 -21.19 -4.48
N GLY A 130 4.45 -20.94 -3.77
CA GLY A 130 5.71 -20.49 -4.37
C GLY A 130 5.63 -19.21 -5.21
N ASN A 131 4.69 -18.31 -4.91
CA ASN A 131 4.34 -17.12 -5.72
C ASN A 131 3.98 -17.42 -7.20
N LYS A 132 3.64 -18.68 -7.49
CA LYS A 132 3.39 -19.22 -8.84
C LYS A 132 1.97 -19.77 -8.98
N GLY A 133 1.12 -19.48 -8.00
CA GLY A 133 -0.26 -19.96 -7.95
C GLY A 133 -1.08 -19.23 -6.89
N GLU A 134 -2.40 -19.44 -6.96
CA GLU A 134 -3.37 -18.94 -6.00
C GLU A 134 -3.81 -20.07 -5.05
N TRP A 135 -3.97 -19.78 -3.77
CA TRP A 135 -4.48 -20.76 -2.81
C TRP A 135 -6.00 -20.78 -2.83
N LYS A 136 -6.61 -21.89 -3.28
CA LYS A 136 -8.07 -22.07 -3.31
C LYS A 136 -8.47 -23.47 -2.87
N LYS A 137 -9.54 -23.59 -2.07
CA LYS A 137 -10.11 -24.88 -1.64
C LYS A 137 -9.04 -25.87 -1.11
N ASP A 138 -8.19 -25.39 -0.20
CA ASP A 138 -7.09 -26.13 0.42
C ASP A 138 -6.06 -26.73 -0.55
N ARG A 139 -5.90 -26.14 -1.74
CA ARG A 139 -4.84 -26.50 -2.69
C ARG A 139 -4.32 -25.29 -3.45
N CYS A 140 -3.12 -25.43 -4.03
CA CYS A 140 -2.62 -24.46 -5.00
C CYS A 140 -3.23 -24.67 -6.38
N GLU A 141 -3.71 -23.57 -6.96
CA GLU A 141 -4.05 -23.43 -8.37
C GLU A 141 -2.89 -22.70 -9.06
N CYS A 142 -2.04 -23.44 -9.75
CA CYS A 142 -0.84 -22.90 -10.38
C CYS A 142 -1.14 -22.11 -11.66
N VAL A 143 -0.38 -21.05 -11.88
CA VAL A 143 -0.49 -20.19 -13.07
C VAL A 143 0.45 -20.69 -14.17
N GLY A 144 0.04 -20.52 -15.43
CA GLY A 144 0.90 -20.79 -16.59
C GLY A 144 1.32 -22.26 -16.69
N SER A 145 2.63 -22.51 -16.74
CA SER A 145 3.20 -23.86 -16.84
C SER A 145 3.77 -24.39 -15.52
N TYR A 146 3.43 -23.74 -14.39
CA TYR A 146 3.82 -24.23 -13.08
C TYR A 146 2.92 -25.38 -12.60
N PHE A 147 3.49 -26.30 -11.81
CA PHE A 147 2.77 -27.42 -11.22
C PHE A 147 3.43 -27.92 -9.93
N GLY A 148 2.75 -28.86 -9.26
CA GLY A 148 3.14 -29.38 -7.95
C GLY A 148 2.19 -28.90 -6.85
N SER A 149 2.31 -29.48 -5.66
CA SER A 149 1.48 -29.13 -4.50
C SER A 149 1.62 -27.66 -4.10
N GLU A 150 2.78 -27.07 -4.41
CA GLU A 150 3.17 -25.71 -4.04
C GLU A 150 3.59 -24.90 -5.29
N CYS A 151 3.21 -25.34 -6.49
CA CYS A 151 3.62 -24.73 -7.76
C CYS A 151 5.14 -24.58 -7.93
N GLN A 152 5.90 -25.50 -7.33
CA GLN A 152 7.36 -25.46 -7.24
C GLN A 152 8.09 -25.97 -8.50
N TYR A 153 7.36 -26.55 -9.44
CA TYR A 153 7.89 -27.12 -10.68
C TYR A 153 7.37 -26.40 -11.90
N THR A 154 8.12 -26.45 -13.00
CA THR A 154 7.74 -25.98 -14.34
C THR A 154 7.75 -27.15 -15.32
N SER A 155 6.81 -27.16 -16.27
CA SER A 155 6.77 -28.12 -17.37
C SER A 155 7.38 -27.62 -18.68
N ARG A 156 7.82 -26.35 -18.73
CA ARG A 156 8.28 -25.69 -19.96
C ARG A 156 9.56 -24.88 -19.71
N CYS A 157 10.49 -24.96 -20.66
CA CYS A 157 11.67 -24.10 -20.76
C CYS A 157 11.73 -23.47 -22.15
N ILE A 158 12.19 -22.23 -22.26
CA ILE A 158 12.38 -21.50 -23.51
C ILE A 158 13.84 -21.68 -23.97
N GLU A 159 14.82 -21.12 -23.24
CA GLU A 159 16.25 -21.25 -23.55
C GLU A 159 16.98 -22.10 -22.50
N GLY A 160 16.66 -23.38 -22.47
CA GLY A 160 17.25 -24.34 -21.54
C GLY A 160 16.65 -25.72 -21.67
N PHE A 161 16.97 -26.60 -20.72
CA PHE A 161 16.44 -27.95 -20.69
C PHE A 161 15.81 -28.28 -19.34
N LEU A 162 14.75 -29.09 -19.37
CA LEU A 162 14.00 -29.46 -18.19
C LEU A 162 14.68 -30.62 -17.44
N ARG A 163 14.95 -30.44 -16.15
CA ARG A 163 15.45 -31.47 -15.23
C ARG A 163 14.71 -31.40 -13.92
N ASN A 164 14.13 -32.54 -13.49
CA ASN A 164 13.44 -32.67 -12.21
C ASN A 164 12.37 -31.58 -11.98
N GLY A 165 11.62 -31.21 -13.02
CA GLY A 165 10.60 -30.17 -12.95
C GLY A 165 11.15 -28.75 -12.80
N ARG A 166 12.42 -28.49 -13.10
CA ARG A 166 13.02 -27.15 -13.14
C ARG A 166 13.81 -26.95 -14.43
N CYS A 167 13.88 -25.72 -14.91
CA CYS A 167 14.69 -25.39 -16.07
C CYS A 167 16.15 -25.17 -15.66
N ILE A 168 17.05 -25.79 -16.42
CA ILE A 168 18.48 -25.47 -16.39
C ILE A 168 18.73 -24.60 -17.62
N CYS A 169 18.99 -23.32 -17.39
CA CYS A 169 19.13 -22.34 -18.46
C CYS A 169 20.43 -22.51 -19.21
N ASN A 170 20.37 -22.26 -20.52
CA ASN A 170 21.56 -22.13 -21.34
C ASN A 170 22.36 -20.90 -20.88
N ASP A 171 23.70 -20.95 -21.08
CA ASP A 171 24.54 -19.79 -20.84
C ASP A 171 24.01 -18.63 -21.66
N GLY A 172 23.62 -17.56 -20.99
CA GLY A 172 22.84 -16.54 -21.68
C GLY A 172 21.62 -16.05 -20.93
N PHE A 173 20.95 -16.96 -20.25
CA PHE A 173 19.53 -16.81 -19.91
C PHE A 173 19.26 -17.11 -18.44
N GLU A 174 18.19 -16.50 -17.93
CA GLU A 174 17.71 -16.65 -16.58
C GLU A 174 16.18 -16.67 -16.52
N GLY A 175 15.66 -16.84 -15.30
CA GLY A 175 14.24 -16.97 -15.03
C GLY A 175 13.81 -18.43 -14.96
N ASP A 176 12.62 -18.65 -14.40
CA ASP A 176 12.08 -19.99 -14.17
C ASP A 176 11.82 -20.77 -15.46
N TYR A 177 11.54 -20.05 -16.55
CA TYR A 177 11.37 -20.60 -17.90
C TYR A 177 12.58 -20.36 -18.79
N CYS A 178 13.68 -19.77 -18.29
CA CYS A 178 14.82 -19.35 -19.11
C CYS A 178 14.40 -18.46 -20.28
N ASP A 179 13.50 -17.53 -20.02
CA ASP A 179 12.87 -16.64 -21.00
C ASP A 179 13.44 -15.21 -20.95
N LYS A 180 14.36 -14.95 -20.02
CA LYS A 180 15.01 -13.65 -19.85
C LYS A 180 16.46 -13.75 -20.28
N ILE A 181 16.85 -12.96 -21.29
CA ILE A 181 18.26 -12.84 -21.67
C ILE A 181 19.01 -11.96 -20.68
N ILE A 182 20.22 -12.37 -20.30
CA ILE A 182 21.15 -11.54 -19.54
C ILE A 182 22.03 -10.78 -20.55
N CYS A 183 21.88 -9.46 -20.61
CA CYS A 183 22.71 -8.59 -21.43
C CYS A 183 23.99 -8.20 -20.68
N VAL A 184 25.15 -8.25 -21.34
CA VAL A 184 26.44 -7.90 -20.73
C VAL A 184 26.64 -6.38 -20.74
N TYR A 185 26.58 -5.76 -21.93
CA TYR A 185 26.80 -4.33 -22.12
C TYR A 185 25.60 -3.66 -22.80
N GLY A 186 24.39 -4.09 -22.47
CA GLY A 186 23.16 -3.56 -23.06
C GLY A 186 21.96 -3.80 -22.15
N SER A 187 20.77 -3.53 -22.67
CA SER A 187 19.50 -3.73 -21.95
C SER A 187 18.58 -4.70 -22.70
N PRO A 188 17.75 -5.49 -21.99
CA PRO A 188 16.78 -6.36 -22.64
C PRO A 188 15.80 -5.57 -23.51
N ASP A 189 15.48 -6.12 -24.68
CA ASP A 189 14.44 -5.57 -25.53
C ASP A 189 13.06 -6.04 -25.05
N PHE A 190 12.37 -5.17 -24.33
CA PHE A 190 11.03 -5.45 -23.80
C PHE A 190 9.95 -5.57 -24.88
N LYS A 191 10.21 -5.15 -26.12
CA LYS A 191 9.27 -5.34 -27.24
C LYS A 191 9.27 -6.77 -27.75
N ASN A 192 10.36 -7.51 -27.55
CA ASN A 192 10.58 -8.83 -28.11
C ASN A 192 10.74 -9.90 -27.02
N TRP A 193 9.85 -9.86 -26.02
CA TRP A 193 9.78 -10.83 -24.92
C TRP A 193 11.11 -11.02 -24.18
N THR A 194 11.98 -10.00 -24.16
CA THR A 194 13.31 -10.03 -23.51
C THR A 194 14.24 -11.16 -23.98
N LEU A 195 14.09 -11.66 -25.21
CA LEU A 195 15.00 -12.66 -25.79
C LEU A 195 16.18 -12.06 -26.58
N ALA A 196 16.22 -10.74 -26.70
CA ALA A 196 17.28 -9.99 -27.37
C ALA A 196 17.72 -8.79 -26.54
N CYS A 197 18.94 -8.34 -26.79
CA CYS A 197 19.50 -7.15 -26.15
C CYS A 197 19.61 -5.99 -27.12
N ASN A 198 19.22 -4.80 -26.65
CA ASN A 198 19.53 -3.53 -27.29
C ASN A 198 20.98 -3.15 -26.98
N CYS A 199 21.84 -3.30 -27.99
CA CYS A 199 23.28 -3.04 -27.83
C CYS A 199 23.65 -1.59 -28.18
N PRO A 200 24.44 -0.91 -27.32
CA PRO A 200 25.05 0.36 -27.65
C PRO A 200 25.97 0.27 -28.87
N ASP A 201 26.31 1.40 -29.47
CA ASP A 201 27.04 1.46 -30.75
C ASP A 201 28.36 0.69 -30.78
N LYS A 202 29.04 0.53 -29.64
CA LYS A 202 30.33 -0.17 -29.56
C LYS A 202 30.21 -1.68 -29.31
N PHE A 203 29.04 -2.18 -28.95
CA PHE A 203 28.83 -3.58 -28.59
C PHE A 203 27.86 -4.29 -29.55
N ALA A 204 28.08 -5.57 -29.76
CA ALA A 204 27.28 -6.45 -30.60
C ALA A 204 27.29 -7.86 -30.03
N GLY A 205 26.68 -8.80 -30.74
CA GLY A 205 26.35 -10.12 -30.20
C GLY A 205 24.96 -10.13 -29.60
N ARG A 206 24.42 -11.33 -29.37
CA ARG A 206 23.03 -11.48 -28.90
C ARG A 206 22.83 -10.87 -27.51
N ARG A 207 23.89 -10.85 -26.70
CA ARG A 207 23.95 -10.31 -25.34
C ARG A 207 24.78 -9.03 -25.24
N CYS A 208 25.14 -8.41 -26.36
CA CYS A 208 26.07 -7.28 -26.40
C CYS A 208 27.43 -7.61 -25.78
N GLU A 209 27.86 -8.86 -25.86
CA GLU A 209 29.09 -9.38 -25.27
C GLU A 209 30.33 -9.16 -26.15
N GLN A 210 30.12 -8.80 -27.42
CA GLN A 210 31.17 -8.66 -28.43
C GLN A 210 31.42 -7.19 -28.75
N CYS A 211 32.64 -6.85 -29.15
CA CYS A 211 32.96 -5.51 -29.65
C CYS A 211 32.56 -5.37 -31.13
N LYS A 212 31.91 -4.26 -31.51
CA LYS A 212 31.74 -3.91 -32.92
C LYS A 212 33.10 -3.57 -33.53
N LYS A 213 33.42 -4.17 -34.68
CA LYS A 213 34.67 -3.92 -35.43
C LYS A 213 34.75 -2.50 -36.02
N HIS A 214 33.61 -1.82 -36.14
CA HIS A 214 33.48 -0.45 -36.62
C HIS A 214 32.53 0.32 -35.71
N GLY A 215 32.98 1.43 -35.12
CA GLY A 215 32.18 2.29 -34.25
C GLY A 215 32.87 3.64 -34.00
N PRO A 216 32.15 4.67 -33.56
CA PRO A 216 32.72 5.97 -33.27
C PRO A 216 33.73 5.89 -32.11
N LEU A 217 34.90 6.52 -32.28
CA LEU A 217 35.88 6.71 -31.20
C LEU A 217 35.32 7.73 -30.21
N ILE A 218 35.01 7.28 -28.99
CA ILE A 218 34.51 8.13 -27.89
C ILE A 218 35.41 7.85 -26.68
N GLU A 219 36.11 8.87 -26.18
CA GLU A 219 36.96 8.87 -24.98
C GLU A 219 36.28 9.69 -23.85
N PRO A 220 36.45 9.36 -22.54
CA PRO A 220 37.20 8.26 -21.95
C PRO A 220 36.26 7.29 -21.19
N PHE A 221 35.94 6.12 -21.76
CA PHE A 221 35.29 5.03 -21.03
C PHE A 221 35.91 3.68 -21.43
N PRO A 222 36.07 2.72 -20.50
CA PRO A 222 36.99 1.61 -20.69
C PRO A 222 36.39 0.40 -21.45
N HIS A 223 37.31 -0.28 -22.16
CA HIS A 223 37.40 -1.72 -22.46
C HIS A 223 36.46 -2.30 -23.53
N CYS A 224 36.57 -1.77 -24.75
CA CYS A 224 36.49 -2.62 -25.94
C CYS A 224 37.91 -2.86 -26.45
N GLU A 225 38.66 -3.81 -25.88
CA GLU A 225 39.95 -4.19 -26.44
C GLU A 225 39.73 -5.00 -27.72
N LEU A 226 39.79 -4.29 -28.85
CA LEU A 226 40.12 -4.94 -30.12
C LEU A 226 41.48 -5.62 -29.91
N ASP A 227 41.48 -6.96 -29.91
CA ASP A 227 42.63 -7.85 -29.91
C ASP A 227 44.01 -7.14 -29.89
N PRO A 228 44.81 -7.26 -28.82
CA PRO A 228 46.11 -6.58 -28.69
C PRO A 228 47.07 -6.83 -29.87
N SER A 229 46.87 -7.89 -30.67
CA SER A 229 47.57 -8.10 -31.95
C SER A 229 47.33 -6.98 -32.96
N LYS A 230 46.11 -6.44 -33.03
CA LYS A 230 45.71 -5.40 -33.99
C LYS A 230 46.00 -3.98 -33.49
N LYS A 231 46.12 -3.78 -32.19
CA LYS A 231 46.48 -2.48 -31.60
C LYS A 231 47.75 -1.89 -32.22
N LYS A 232 48.81 -2.71 -32.34
CA LYS A 232 50.08 -2.32 -32.96
C LYS A 232 49.93 -1.94 -34.43
N HIS A 233 49.07 -2.63 -35.18
CA HIS A 233 48.82 -2.33 -36.58
C HIS A 233 47.99 -1.04 -36.77
N ILE A 234 47.02 -0.80 -35.89
CA ILE A 234 46.19 0.41 -35.89
C ILE A 234 47.02 1.64 -35.52
N GLU A 235 47.84 1.56 -34.47
CA GLU A 235 48.77 2.62 -34.06
C GLU A 235 49.76 2.96 -35.18
N LYS A 236 50.38 1.95 -35.80
CA LYS A 236 51.32 2.14 -36.91
C LYS A 236 50.66 2.74 -38.15
N ALA A 237 49.40 2.39 -38.43
CA ALA A 237 48.63 2.97 -39.52
C ALA A 237 48.23 4.43 -39.23
N ALA A 238 47.91 4.77 -37.98
CA ALA A 238 47.62 6.14 -37.55
C ALA A 238 48.86 7.04 -37.64
N GLU A 239 50.03 6.56 -37.20
CA GLU A 239 51.31 7.26 -37.35
C GLU A 239 51.66 7.51 -38.82
N HIS A 240 51.48 6.50 -39.68
CA HIS A 240 51.73 6.65 -41.11
C HIS A 240 50.82 7.71 -41.74
N ARG A 241 49.52 7.70 -41.41
CA ARG A 241 48.57 8.72 -41.88
C ARG A 241 48.94 10.13 -41.40
N ALA A 242 49.41 10.28 -40.16
CA ALA A 242 49.86 11.56 -39.63
C ALA A 242 51.11 12.08 -40.36
N LYS A 243 52.08 11.20 -40.64
CA LYS A 243 53.29 11.53 -41.41
C LYS A 243 52.97 11.95 -42.85
N VAL A 244 52.09 11.22 -43.53
CA VAL A 244 51.62 11.59 -44.88
C VAL A 244 50.92 12.95 -44.86
N LYS A 245 50.06 13.22 -43.88
CA LYS A 245 49.35 14.50 -43.74
C LYS A 245 50.29 15.68 -43.46
N LYS A 246 51.42 15.43 -42.79
CA LYS A 246 52.48 16.42 -42.55
C LYS A 246 53.31 16.68 -43.81
N GLY A 247 53.74 15.63 -44.52
CA GLY A 247 54.47 15.77 -45.77
C GLY A 247 53.67 16.47 -46.87
N VAL A 248 52.36 16.18 -46.98
CA VAL A 248 51.46 16.86 -47.94
C VAL A 248 51.27 18.35 -47.62
N ARG A 249 51.44 18.77 -46.36
CA ARG A 249 51.42 20.19 -45.96
C ARG A 249 52.74 20.90 -46.24
N GLU A 250 53.87 20.20 -46.15
CA GLU A 250 55.21 20.74 -46.46
C GLU A 250 55.44 20.91 -47.97
N PHE A 251 54.79 20.11 -48.83
CA PHE A 251 54.86 20.24 -50.29
C PHE A 251 53.91 21.29 -50.90
N LYS A 252 53.10 21.97 -50.09
CA LYS A 252 52.09 22.96 -50.52
C LYS A 252 52.43 24.42 -50.16
N LEU A 253 53.68 24.68 -49.77
CA LEU A 253 54.24 26.01 -49.51
C LEU A 253 55.30 26.36 -50.55
#